data_AF-A0A2G3PM09-F1
#
_entry.id   AF-A0A2G3PM09-F1
#
_cell.length_a   1.000
_cell.length_b   1.000
_cell.length_c   1.000
_cell.angle_alpha   90.00
_cell.angle_beta   90.00
_cell.angle_gamma   90.00
#
_symmetry.space_group_name_H-M   'P 1'
#
loop_
_entity.id
_entity.type
_entity.pdbx_description
1 polymer ?
#
loop_
_entity_poly.entity_id
_entity_poly.type
_entity_poly.pdbx_seq_one_letter_code
_entity_poly.pdbx_strand_id
1 'polypeptide(L)' 'MWSFGMIVILLVRIVTTLTTALLIIGWVVVAFRSDLLNHWLWPAAVSGILLAGSTFLYNVIRG' A
#
# COMPACT_ATOMS: atom_id res chain seq x y z
N MET A 1 24.64 5.75 -4.64
CA MET A 1 23.47 6.24 -3.86
C MET A 1 22.16 6.03 -4.61
N TRP A 2 22.06 6.37 -5.91
CA TRP A 2 20.86 6.13 -6.74
C TRP A 2 20.35 4.68 -6.72
N SER A 3 21.24 3.69 -6.86
CA SER A 3 20.85 2.26 -6.85
C SER A 3 20.27 1.78 -5.51
N PHE A 4 20.75 2.32 -4.39
CA PHE A 4 20.24 1.94 -3.06
C PHE A 4 18.82 2.48 -2.84
N GLY A 5 18.56 3.74 -3.21
CA GLY A 5 17.22 4.33 -3.15
C GLY A 5 16.20 3.55 -4.00
N MET A 6 16.60 3.12 -5.20
CA MET A 6 15.76 2.30 -6.07
C MET A 6 15.40 0.94 -5.46
N ILE A 7 16.37 0.25 -4.84
CA ILE A 7 16.12 -1.03 -4.16
C ILE A 7 15.12 -0.85 -3.03
N VAL A 8 15.28 0.19 -2.20
CA VAL A 8 14.35 0.49 -1.09
C VAL A 8 12.93 0.75 -1.61
N ILE A 9 12.79 1.55 -2.67
CA ILE A 9 11.47 1.86 -3.24
C ILE A 9 10.80 0.60 -3.80
N LEU A 10 11.55 -0.26 -4.48
CA LEU A 10 11.04 -1.52 -4.99
C LEU A 10 10.60 -2.45 -3.87
N LEU A 11 11.38 -2.57 -2.79
CA LEU A 11 11.00 -3.36 -1.62
C LEU A 11 9.71 -2.85 -0.98
N VAL A 12 9.63 -1.54 -0.74
CA VAL A 12 8.41 -0.92 -0.21
C VAL A 12 7.23 -1.21 -1.14
N ARG A 13 7.39 -1.06 -2.45
CA ARG A 13 6.32 -1.31 -3.43
C ARG A 13 5.85 -2.77 -3.42
N ILE A 14 6.76 -3.74 -3.35
CA ILE A 14 6.38 -5.17 -3.29
C ILE A 14 5.58 -5.45 -2.01
N VAL A 15 6.09 -5.00 -0.85
CA VAL A 15 5.43 -5.18 0.43
C VAL A 15 4.05 -4.52 0.41
N THR A 16 3.97 -3.25 0.00
CA THR A 16 2.71 -2.51 -0.01
C THR A 16 1.72 -3.06 -1.01
N THR A 17 2.16 -3.62 -2.15
CA THR A 17 1.25 -4.29 -3.10
C THR A 17 0.57 -5.50 -2.44
N LEU A 18 1.36 -6.35 -1.78
CA LEU A 18 0.85 -7.55 -1.11
C LEU A 18 -0.04 -7.20 0.09
N THR A 19 0.40 -6.28 0.95
CA THR A 19 -0.37 -5.87 2.13
C THR A 19 -1.64 -5.14 1.74
N THR A 20 -1.62 -4.29 0.72
CA THR A 20 -2.83 -3.56 0.27
C THR A 20 -3.89 -4.54 -0.19
N ALA A 21 -3.53 -5.55 -0.97
CA ALA A 21 -4.47 -6.57 -1.41
C ALA A 21 -5.12 -7.30 -0.22
N LEU A 22 -4.32 -7.78 0.73
CA LEU A 22 -4.82 -8.50 1.90
C LEU A 22 -5.67 -7.63 2.83
N LEU A 23 -5.24 -6.38 3.08
CA LEU A 23 -5.94 -5.45 3.95
C LEU A 23 -7.27 -4.98 3.35
N ILE A 24 -7.32 -4.75 2.04
CA ILE A 24 -8.59 -4.44 1.35
C ILE A 24 -9.55 -5.62 1.44
N ILE A 25 -9.08 -6.85 1.21
CA ILE A 25 -9.93 -8.05 1.34
C ILE A 25 -10.47 -8.15 2.77
N GLY A 26 -9.62 -8.01 3.79
CA GLY A 26 -10.03 -8.02 5.19
C GLY A 26 -11.08 -6.95 5.51
N TRP A 27 -10.84 -5.72 5.05
CA TRP A 27 -11.78 -4.62 5.20
C TRP A 27 -13.13 -4.89 4.55
N VAL A 28 -13.14 -5.37 3.30
CA VAL A 28 -14.37 -5.70 2.57
C VAL A 28 -15.16 -6.80 3.27
N VAL A 29 -14.50 -7.88 3.69
CA VAL A 29 -15.14 -9.01 4.38
C VAL A 29 -15.81 -8.55 5.68
N VAL A 30 -15.15 -7.70 6.45
CA VAL A 30 -15.70 -7.16 7.70
C VAL A 30 -16.79 -6.13 7.43
N ALA A 31 -16.68 -5.31 6.38
CA ALA A 31 -17.68 -4.32 6.01
C ALA A 31 -19.05 -4.94 5.67
N PHE A 32 -19.07 -6.16 5.10
CA PHE A 32 -20.31 -6.90 4.90
C PHE A 32 -21.00 -7.36 6.20
N ARG A 33 -20.27 -7.41 7.31
CA ARG A 33 -20.78 -7.93 8.59
C ARG A 33 -21.06 -6.86 9.64
N SER A 34 -20.29 -5.77 9.66
CA SER A 34 -20.43 -4.71 10.66
C SER A 34 -20.77 -3.37 10.02
N ASP A 35 -19.75 -2.66 9.52
CA ASP A 35 -19.86 -1.30 9.01
C ASP A 35 -18.74 -1.01 8.01
N LEU A 36 -18.98 -0.06 7.10
CA LEU A 36 -17.97 0.44 6.16
C LEU A 36 -16.76 1.08 6.88
N LEU A 37 -16.99 1.78 7.99
CA LEU A 37 -15.95 2.47 8.77
C LEU A 37 -15.38 1.60 9.90
N ASN A 38 -15.10 0.33 9.59
CA ASN A 38 -14.53 -0.59 10.56
C ASN A 38 -13.00 -0.42 10.73
N HIS A 39 -12.42 -1.06 11.74
CA HIS A 39 -11.01 -0.92 12.10
C HIS A 39 -10.03 -1.32 10.99
N TRP A 40 -10.43 -2.14 10.02
CA TRP A 40 -9.58 -2.55 8.90
C TRP A 40 -9.44 -1.48 7.82
N LEU A 41 -10.31 -0.46 7.81
CA LEU A 41 -10.27 0.63 6.84
C LEU A 41 -8.93 1.36 6.88
N TRP A 42 -8.48 1.74 8.09
CA TRP A 42 -7.30 2.58 8.25
C TRP A 42 -6.00 1.89 7.82
N PRO A 43 -5.73 0.62 8.22
CA PRO A 43 -4.62 -0.14 7.68
C PRO A 43 -4.66 -0.26 6.14
N ALA A 44 -5.84 -0.56 5.57
CA ALA A 44 -5.99 -0.68 4.11
C ALA A 44 -5.70 0.66 3.39
N ALA A 45 -6.23 1.76 3.93
CA ALA A 45 -6.02 3.10 3.39
C ALA A 45 -4.54 3.51 3.47
N VAL A 46 -3.89 3.33 4.61
CA VAL A 46 -2.47 3.65 4.80
C VAL A 46 -1.60 2.82 3.85
N SER A 47 -1.86 1.52 3.72
CA SER A 47 -1.14 0.66 2.78
C SER A 47 -1.32 1.12 1.32
N GLY A 48 -2.53 1.51 0.94
CA GLY A 48 -2.83 2.06 -0.40
C GLY A 48 -2.10 3.38 -0.66
N ILE A 49 -2.06 4.29 0.32
CA ILE A 49 -1.32 5.56 0.24
C ILE A 49 0.19 5.29 0.08
N LEU A 50 0.75 4.35 0.83
CA LEU A 50 2.16 3.98 0.71
C LEU A 50 2.49 3.37 -0.65
N LEU A 51 1.58 2.56 -1.22
CA LEU A 51 1.72 2.02 -2.57
C LEU A 51 1.69 3.13 -3.63
N ALA A 52 0.77 4.10 -3.50
CA ALA A 52 0.72 5.25 -4.40
C ALA A 52 1.99 6.11 -4.28
N GLY A 53 2.45 6.37 -3.05
CA GLY A 53 3.66 7.13 -2.76
C GLY A 53 4.93 6.46 -3.30
N SER A 54 5.10 5.15 -3.09
CA SER A 54 6.23 4.40 -3.67
C SER A 54 6.14 4.36 -5.20
N THR A 55 4.93 4.38 -5.75
CA THR A 55 4.72 4.43 -7.18
C THR A 55 5.17 5.75 -7.79
N PHE A 56 4.74 6.84 -7.16
CA PHE A 56 5.14 8.19 -7.54
C PHE A 56 6.65 8.39 -7.43
N LEU A 57 7.26 8.03 -6.29
CA LEU A 57 8.70 8.17 -6.07
C LEU A 57 9.53 7.41 -7.10
N TYR A 58 9.14 6.19 -7.44
CA TYR A 58 9.81 5.42 -8.49
C TYR A 58 9.77 6.13 -9.85
N ASN A 59 8.62 6.72 -10.20
CA ASN A 59 8.47 7.43 -11.48
C ASN A 59 9.30 8.72 -11.51
N VAL A 60 9.37 9.45 -10.40
CA VAL A 60 10.21 10.66 -10.27
C VAL A 60 11.70 10.35 -10.39
N ILE A 61 12.15 9.19 -9.91
CA ILE A 61 13.57 8.79 -9.95
C ILE A 61 13.96 8.19 -11.31
N ARG A 62 12.99 7.65 -12.04
CA ARG A 62 13.18 7.07 -13.37
C ARG A 62 13.03 8.08 -14.51
N GLY A 63 12.17 9.09 -14.34
CA GLY A 63 11.99 10.20 -15.28
C GLY A 63 13.13 11.20 -15.21
#